data_AF-A0A2W6DKP2-F1
#
_entry.id   AF-A0A2W6DKP2-F1
#
_cell.length_a   1.000
_cell.length_b   1.000
_cell.length_c   1.000
_cell.angle_alpha   90.00
_cell.angle_beta   90.00
_cell.angle_gamma   90.00
#
_symmetry.space_group_name_H-M   'P 1'
#
loop_
_entity.id
_entity.type
_entity.pdbx_description
1 polymer ?
#
loop_
_entity_poly.entity_id
_entity_poly.type
_entity_poly.pdbx_seq_one_letter_code
_entity_poly.pdbx_strand_id
1 'polypeptide(L)'
;MVGSSAQSILETEVRELVRRRGIDPVAEPEVVGRLVDEVVGEYRDRSITSALPPMGDVVAATRAVLDAVAGFGPLQPLLDDPSIEEIWINEPGRVFIARRGRSELTTLILTAEQVAELVERMLRTSGRRIDLSTPFVDSTLPDVI
;
A
#
# COMPACT_ATOMS: atom_id res chain seq x y z
N MET A 1 -4.39 21.58 -10.78
CA MET A 1 -3.24 21.60 -9.86
C MET A 1 -3.69 20.87 -8.61
N VAL A 2 -3.46 19.56 -8.54
CA VAL A 2 -3.83 18.78 -7.34
C VAL A 2 -2.80 19.16 -6.29
N GLY A 3 -3.20 19.89 -5.25
CA GLY A 3 -2.30 20.13 -4.12
C GLY A 3 -1.86 18.78 -3.56
N SER A 4 -0.55 18.58 -3.41
CA SER A 4 -0.02 17.36 -2.80
C SER A 4 -0.57 17.22 -1.39
N SER A 5 -1.20 16.10 -1.07
CA SER A 5 -1.72 15.83 0.28
C SER A 5 -0.55 15.51 1.22
N ALA A 6 -0.75 15.67 2.53
CA ALA A 6 0.25 15.26 3.52
C ALA A 6 0.67 13.79 3.32
N GLN A 7 -0.30 12.91 3.03
CA GLN A 7 -0.06 11.49 2.76
C GLN A 7 0.84 11.27 1.54
N SER A 8 0.57 11.95 0.41
CA SER A 8 1.38 11.75 -0.80
C SER A 8 2.82 12.24 -0.63
N ILE A 9 3.01 13.29 0.18
CA ILE A 9 4.34 13.80 0.53
C ILE A 9 5.08 12.78 1.40
N LEU A 10 4.45 12.30 2.47
CA LEU A 10 5.01 11.29 3.37
C LEU A 10 5.38 10.01 2.62
N GLU A 11 4.48 9.49 1.78
CA GLU A 11 4.74 8.28 0.99
C GLU A 11 5.97 8.47 0.10
N THR A 12 6.06 9.61 -0.60
CA THR A 12 7.21 9.92 -1.45
C THR A 12 8.51 9.98 -0.64
N GLU A 13 8.50 10.68 0.49
CA GLU A 13 9.68 10.83 1.35
C GLU A 13 10.15 9.49 1.93
N VAL A 14 9.22 8.65 2.40
CA VAL A 14 9.53 7.31 2.89
C VAL A 14 10.08 6.43 1.76
N ARG A 15 9.46 6.41 0.58
CA ARG A 15 9.95 5.62 -0.57
C ARG A 15 11.37 6.04 -0.98
N GLU A 16 11.66 7.33 -0.98
CA GLU A 16 13.01 7.84 -1.26
C GLU A 16 14.02 7.44 -0.17
N LEU A 17 13.63 7.45 1.10
CA LEU A 17 14.50 7.00 2.20
C LEU A 17 14.76 5.49 2.15
N VAL A 18 13.74 4.68 1.87
CA VAL A 18 13.87 3.23 1.64
C VAL A 18 14.87 2.95 0.54
N ARG A 19 14.72 3.61 -0.62
CA ARG A 19 15.64 3.46 -1.77
C ARG A 19 17.07 3.87 -1.42
N ARG A 20 17.24 5.02 -0.77
CA ARG A 20 18.57 5.55 -0.40
C ARG A 20 19.28 4.70 0.66
N ARG A 21 18.52 4.16 1.62
CA ARG A 21 19.05 3.31 2.71
C ARG A 21 19.17 1.84 2.28
N GLY A 22 18.66 1.45 1.11
CA GLY A 22 18.72 0.07 0.61
C GLY A 22 17.86 -0.92 1.40
N ILE A 23 16.79 -0.44 2.03
CA ILE A 23 15.88 -1.26 2.84
C ILE A 23 14.98 -2.05 1.90
N ASP A 24 14.79 -3.35 2.15
CA ASP A 24 13.76 -4.13 1.44
C ASP A 24 12.43 -4.07 2.21
N PRO A 25 11.38 -3.39 1.70
CA PRO A 25 10.14 -3.23 2.46
C PRO A 25 9.40 -4.52 2.76
N VAL A 26 9.60 -5.55 1.92
CA VAL A 26 8.93 -6.84 2.07
C VAL A 26 9.68 -7.71 3.08
N ALA A 27 11.01 -7.67 3.06
CA ALA A 27 11.82 -8.48 3.97
C ALA A 27 12.03 -7.80 5.34
N GLU A 28 11.94 -6.48 5.41
CA GLU A 28 12.24 -5.68 6.60
C GLU A 28 11.08 -4.75 7.02
N PRO A 29 9.84 -5.27 7.20
CA PRO A 29 8.67 -4.44 7.49
C PRO A 29 8.82 -3.65 8.80
N GLU A 30 9.50 -4.20 9.82
CA GLU A 30 9.76 -3.49 11.07
C GLU A 30 10.69 -2.27 10.89
N VAL A 31 11.67 -2.37 9.99
CA VAL A 31 12.58 -1.27 9.69
C VAL A 31 11.83 -0.16 8.98
N VAL A 32 10.96 -0.52 8.03
CA VAL A 32 10.07 0.45 7.38
C VAL A 32 9.12 1.09 8.37
N GLY A 33 8.50 0.33 9.29
CA GLY A 33 7.62 0.88 10.33
C GLY A 33 8.30 1.98 11.14
N ARG A 34 9.52 1.71 11.66
CA ARG A 34 10.31 2.72 12.38
C ARG A 34 10.64 3.94 11.53
N LEU A 35 10.94 3.75 10.25
CA LEU A 35 11.22 4.83 9.32
C LEU A 35 9.98 5.70 9.05
N VAL A 36 8.80 5.08 8.92
CA VAL A 36 7.54 5.81 8.77
C VAL A 36 7.27 6.65 10.01
N ASP A 37 7.45 6.09 11.21
CA ASP A 37 7.28 6.83 12.47
C ASP A 37 8.24 8.04 12.57
N GLU A 38 9.51 7.85 12.19
CA GLU A 38 10.54 8.91 12.10
C GLU A 38 10.07 10.04 11.18
N VAL A 39 9.69 9.71 9.94
CA VAL A 39 9.29 10.69 8.91
C VAL A 39 7.99 11.41 9.29
N VAL A 40 7.02 10.71 9.88
CA VAL A 40 5.78 11.31 10.36
C VAL A 40 6.06 12.29 11.50
N GLY A 41 6.95 11.95 12.43
CA GLY A 41 7.39 12.85 13.49
C GLY A 41 8.01 14.13 12.93
N GLU A 42 8.99 13.99 12.03
CA GLU A 42 9.66 15.13 11.40
C GLU A 42 8.70 16.00 10.55
N TYR A 43 7.75 15.37 9.85
CA TYR A 43 6.73 16.11 9.10
C TYR A 43 5.88 16.96 10.03
N ARG A 44 5.45 16.41 11.18
CA ARG A 44 4.64 17.13 12.16
C ARG A 44 5.39 18.36 12.68
N ASP A 45 6.65 18.20 13.05
CA ASP A 45 7.48 19.31 13.54
C ASP A 45 7.66 20.40 12.48
N ARG A 46 7.89 20.01 11.22
CA ARG A 46 7.98 20.95 10.08
C ARG A 46 6.66 21.65 9.77
N SER A 47 5.53 20.96 9.91
CA SER A 47 4.20 21.51 9.57
C SER A 47 3.77 22.66 10.48
N ILE A 48 4.35 22.77 11.68
CA ILE A 48 4.10 23.87 12.62
C ILE A 48 4.72 25.18 12.13
N THR A 49 5.84 25.10 11.38
CA THR A 49 6.65 26.27 10.99
C THR A 49 6.58 26.59 9.48
N SER A 50 6.17 25.63 8.65
CA SER A 50 6.14 25.73 7.18
C SER A 50 4.74 25.59 6.60
N ALA A 51 4.54 26.03 5.36
CA ALA A 51 3.30 25.88 4.59
C ALA A 51 3.09 24.44 4.08
N LEU A 52 3.28 23.44 4.95
CA LEU A 52 2.95 22.06 4.65
C LEU A 52 1.46 21.82 4.88
N PRO A 53 0.80 20.97 4.07
CA PRO A 53 -0.58 20.56 4.31
C PRO A 53 -0.73 19.97 5.72
N PRO A 54 -1.79 20.35 6.46
CA PRO A 54 -2.04 19.76 7.77
C PRO A 54 -2.27 18.26 7.62
N MET A 55 -1.74 17.50 8.57
CA MET A 55 -2.01 16.08 8.70
C MET A 55 -3.32 15.91 9.48
N GLY A 56 -4.21 15.06 8.98
CA GLY A 56 -5.45 14.71 9.68
C GLY A 56 -5.19 13.74 10.82
N ASP A 57 -5.86 12.59 10.79
CA ASP A 57 -5.56 11.49 11.72
C ASP A 57 -4.16 10.94 11.44
N VAL A 58 -3.24 11.21 12.38
CA VAL A 58 -1.84 10.79 12.29
C VAL A 58 -1.71 9.26 12.29
N VAL A 59 -2.52 8.57 13.09
CA VAL A 59 -2.45 7.10 13.20
C VAL A 59 -2.91 6.48 11.89
N ALA A 60 -4.02 6.96 11.34
CA ALA A 60 -4.51 6.49 10.04
C ALA A 60 -3.53 6.81 8.91
N ALA A 61 -2.92 8.01 8.90
CA ALA A 61 -1.94 8.39 7.89
C ALA A 61 -0.66 7.53 7.98
N THR A 62 -0.16 7.29 9.19
CA THR A 62 1.02 6.44 9.44
C THR A 62 0.77 5.03 8.91
N ARG A 63 -0.39 4.43 9.25
CA ARG A 63 -0.78 3.12 8.74
C ARG A 63 -0.90 3.12 7.22
N ALA A 64 -1.57 4.10 6.62
CA ALA A 64 -1.72 4.17 5.17
C ALA A 64 -0.38 4.28 4.43
N VAL A 65 0.58 5.03 4.99
CA VAL A 65 1.94 5.13 4.42
C VAL A 65 2.70 3.83 4.60
N LEU A 66 2.60 3.18 5.76
CA LEU A 66 3.21 1.87 5.99
C LEU A 66 2.65 0.82 5.02
N ASP A 67 1.34 0.75 4.86
CA ASP A 67 0.66 -0.16 3.94
C ASP A 67 1.11 0.11 2.49
N ALA A 68 1.22 1.38 2.08
CA ALA A 68 1.70 1.74 0.76
C ALA A 68 3.13 1.28 0.48
N VAL A 69 4.03 1.41 1.47
CA VAL A 69 5.45 1.14 1.30
C VAL A 69 5.82 -0.32 1.53
N ALA A 70 5.29 -0.95 2.59
CA ALA A 70 5.64 -2.31 3.03
C ALA A 70 4.48 -3.31 2.96
N GLY A 71 3.22 -2.86 2.86
CA GLY A 71 2.04 -3.74 2.77
C GLY A 71 1.54 -3.94 1.33
N PHE A 72 0.23 -4.00 1.14
CA PHE A 72 -0.46 -4.03 -0.16
C PHE A 72 -1.22 -2.72 -0.44
N GLY A 73 -0.72 -1.61 0.10
CA GLY A 73 -1.25 -0.27 -0.13
C GLY A 73 -2.75 -0.16 0.13
N PRO A 74 -3.52 0.42 -0.80
CA PRO A 74 -4.97 0.56 -0.62
C PRO A 74 -5.74 -0.76 -0.48
N LEU A 75 -5.14 -1.90 -0.85
CA LEU A 75 -5.75 -3.22 -0.73
C LEU A 75 -5.59 -3.82 0.68
N GLN A 76 -4.60 -3.34 1.46
CA GLN A 76 -4.28 -3.89 2.77
C GLN A 76 -5.50 -3.99 3.71
N PRO A 77 -6.37 -2.97 3.85
CA PRO A 77 -7.53 -3.07 4.74
C PRO A 77 -8.53 -4.17 4.35
N LEU A 78 -8.57 -4.57 3.07
CA LEU A 78 -9.42 -5.68 2.61
C LEU A 78 -8.77 -7.03 2.92
N LEU A 79 -7.45 -7.12 2.83
CA LEU A 79 -6.69 -8.32 3.19
C LEU A 79 -6.68 -8.58 4.70
N ASP A 80 -6.63 -7.50 5.50
CA ASP A 80 -6.63 -7.57 6.97
C ASP A 80 -8.01 -7.93 7.56
N ASP A 81 -9.08 -7.91 6.75
CA ASP A 81 -10.43 -8.17 7.23
C ASP A 81 -10.74 -9.68 7.20
N PRO A 82 -10.80 -10.34 8.36
CA PRO A 82 -10.95 -11.80 8.42
C PRO A 82 -12.33 -12.29 7.98
N SER A 83 -13.28 -11.39 7.71
CA SER A 83 -14.59 -11.77 7.17
C SER A 83 -14.67 -11.68 5.66
N ILE A 84 -13.62 -11.20 4.98
CA ILE A 84 -13.47 -11.29 3.53
C ILE A 84 -12.91 -12.66 3.18
N GLU A 85 -13.60 -13.35 2.28
CA GLU A 85 -13.25 -14.69 1.79
C GLU A 85 -12.48 -14.61 0.46
N GLU A 86 -12.89 -13.70 -0.42
CA GLU A 86 -12.30 -13.53 -1.76
C GLU A 86 -12.23 -12.04 -2.13
N ILE A 87 -11.21 -11.67 -2.90
CA ILE A 87 -11.05 -10.33 -3.47
C ILE A 87 -10.83 -10.48 -4.97
N TRP A 88 -11.62 -9.77 -5.77
CA TRP A 88 -11.46 -9.72 -7.23
C TRP A 88 -11.20 -8.30 -7.71
N ILE A 89 -10.15 -8.12 -8.50
CA ILE A 89 -9.82 -6.86 -9.16
C ILE A 89 -10.02 -7.08 -10.67
N ASN A 90 -11.20 -6.72 -11.18
CA ASN A 90 -11.50 -6.91 -12.60
C ASN A 90 -10.94 -5.77 -13.47
N GLU A 91 -10.96 -4.55 -12.94
CA GLU A 91 -10.34 -3.35 -13.50
C GLU A 91 -10.12 -2.36 -12.36
N PRO A 92 -9.33 -1.27 -12.54
CA PRO A 92 -8.95 -0.40 -11.43
C PRO A 92 -10.14 0.21 -10.65
N GLY A 93 -11.29 0.43 -11.31
CA GLY A 93 -12.52 0.92 -10.66
C GLY A 93 -13.52 -0.16 -10.22
N ARG A 94 -13.21 -1.45 -10.41
CA ARG A 94 -14.10 -2.56 -10.08
C ARG A 94 -13.40 -3.61 -9.24
N VAL A 95 -13.31 -3.31 -7.95
CA VAL A 95 -12.82 -4.21 -6.91
C VAL A 95 -14.01 -4.78 -6.14
N PHE A 96 -14.16 -6.10 -6.15
CA PHE A 96 -15.20 -6.84 -5.45
C PHE A 96 -14.61 -7.64 -4.29
N ILE A 97 -15.43 -7.85 -3.27
CA ILE A 97 -15.12 -8.74 -2.15
C ILE A 97 -16.26 -9.74 -1.96
N ALA A 98 -15.94 -10.93 -1.45
CA ALA A 98 -16.94 -11.86 -0.93
C ALA A 98 -16.91 -11.90 0.59
N ARG A 99 -18.09 -11.87 1.21
CA ARG A 99 -18.27 -12.12 2.64
C ARG A 99 -19.48 -13.03 2.84
N ARG A 100 -19.32 -14.11 3.60
CA ARG A 100 -20.40 -15.06 3.89
C ARG A 100 -21.05 -15.59 2.60
N GLY A 101 -20.22 -15.89 1.59
CA GLY A 101 -20.66 -16.35 0.27
C GLY A 101 -21.42 -15.33 -0.57
N ARG A 102 -21.37 -14.03 -0.23
CA ARG A 102 -22.00 -12.96 -1.02
C ARG A 102 -20.98 -11.97 -1.53
N SER A 103 -21.01 -11.72 -2.84
CA SER A 103 -20.15 -10.73 -3.50
C SER A 103 -20.73 -9.32 -3.40
N GLU A 104 -19.90 -8.32 -3.10
CA GLU A 104 -20.25 -6.90 -3.09
C GLU A 104 -19.15 -6.05 -3.75
N LEU A 105 -19.56 -4.96 -4.40
CA LEU A 105 -18.64 -3.98 -4.98
C LEU A 105 -18.11 -3.06 -3.87
N THR A 106 -16.80 -2.87 -3.81
CA THR A 106 -16.17 -1.97 -2.84
C THR A 106 -16.16 -0.53 -3.33
N THR A 107 -15.86 0.41 -2.43
CA THR A 107 -15.58 1.81 -2.78
C THR A 107 -14.12 2.05 -3.16
N LEU A 108 -13.29 1.00 -3.19
CA LEU A 108 -11.88 1.11 -3.50
C LEU A 108 -11.69 1.35 -5.01
N ILE A 109 -11.04 2.46 -5.34
CA ILE A 109 -10.64 2.79 -6.70
C ILE A 109 -9.12 2.79 -6.74
N LEU A 110 -8.59 1.96 -7.62
CA LEU A 110 -7.17 1.86 -7.93
C LEU A 110 -6.87 2.58 -9.24
N THR A 111 -5.60 2.86 -9.46
CA THR A 111 -5.03 3.24 -10.75
C THR A 111 -4.46 1.99 -11.45
N ALA A 112 -4.20 2.09 -12.76
CA ALA A 112 -3.57 0.98 -13.49
C ALA A 112 -2.17 0.67 -12.93
N GLU A 113 -1.45 1.72 -12.53
CA GLU A 113 -0.13 1.65 -11.92
C GLU A 113 -0.19 0.93 -10.56
N GLN A 114 -1.19 1.25 -9.72
CA GLN A 114 -1.38 0.55 -8.45
C GLN A 114 -1.71 -0.93 -8.64
N VAL A 115 -2.53 -1.28 -9.63
CA VAL A 115 -2.82 -2.70 -9.94
C VAL A 115 -1.54 -3.41 -10.38
N ALA A 116 -0.72 -2.80 -11.25
CA ALA A 116 0.55 -3.37 -11.68
C ALA A 116 1.53 -3.54 -10.51
N GLU A 117 1.67 -2.53 -9.64
CA GLU A 117 2.53 -2.59 -8.45
C GLU A 117 2.07 -3.68 -7.47
N LEU A 118 0.74 -3.83 -7.27
CA LEU A 118 0.17 -4.90 -6.45
C LEU A 118 0.54 -6.28 -6.99
N VAL A 119 0.33 -6.52 -8.30
CA VAL A 119 0.64 -7.81 -8.93
C VAL A 119 2.15 -8.12 -8.84
N GLU A 120 3.01 -7.14 -9.13
CA GLU A 120 4.46 -7.33 -9.00
C GLU A 120 4.86 -7.68 -7.56
N ARG A 121 4.30 -6.97 -6.58
CA ARG A 121 4.57 -7.20 -5.15
C ARG A 121 4.10 -8.57 -4.69
N MET A 122 2.90 -8.99 -5.09
CA MET A 122 2.32 -10.30 -4.78
C MET A 122 3.13 -11.46 -5.34
N LEU A 123 3.75 -11.30 -6.52
CA LEU A 123 4.55 -12.35 -7.16
C LEU A 123 6.02 -12.36 -6.73
N ARG A 124 6.50 -11.27 -6.12
CA ARG A 124 7.91 -11.11 -5.72
C ARG A 124 8.38 -12.21 -4.76
N THR A 125 7.53 -12.63 -3.83
CA THR A 125 7.85 -13.67 -2.84
C THR A 125 7.80 -15.08 -3.41
N SER A 126 6.99 -15.33 -4.44
CA SER A 126 6.91 -16.64 -5.09
C SER A 126 7.93 -16.85 -6.21
N GLY A 127 8.63 -15.79 -6.62
CA GLY A 127 9.57 -15.81 -7.75
C GLY A 127 8.89 -15.99 -9.11
N ARG A 128 7.55 -15.87 -9.16
CA ARG A 128 6.77 -16.00 -10.39
C ARG A 128 6.70 -14.66 -11.12
N ARG A 129 6.36 -14.70 -12.41
CA ARG A 129 6.23 -13.51 -13.26
C ARG A 129 5.01 -13.67 -14.15
N ILE A 130 4.41 -12.53 -14.49
CA ILE A 130 3.34 -12.41 -15.47
C ILE A 130 3.80 -11.45 -16.56
N ASP A 131 3.58 -11.81 -17.81
CA ASP A 131 3.89 -10.97 -18.96
C ASP A 131 2.93 -11.29 -20.12
N LEU A 132 3.08 -10.57 -21.24
CA LEU A 132 2.20 -10.76 -22.40
C LEU A 132 2.32 -12.15 -23.04
N SER A 133 3.43 -12.86 -22.83
CA SER A 133 3.62 -14.24 -23.32
C SER A 133 3.06 -15.28 -22.36
N THR A 134 3.01 -14.96 -21.06
CA THR A 134 2.43 -15.80 -20.00
C THR A 134 1.41 -14.99 -19.18
N PRO A 135 0.17 -14.84 -19.67
CA PRO A 135 -0.83 -13.94 -19.09
C PRO A 135 -1.55 -14.52 -17.86
N PHE A 136 -1.18 -15.73 -17.42
CA PHE A 136 -1.79 -16.40 -16.28
C PHE A 136 -0.71 -16.85 -15.31
N VAL A 137 -0.95 -16.62 -14.02
CA VAL A 137 -0.10 -17.04 -12.93
C VAL A 137 -0.96 -17.42 -11.74
N ASP A 138 -0.56 -18.47 -11.03
CA ASP A 138 -1.12 -18.87 -9.76
C ASP A 138 -0.01 -18.83 -8.70
N SER A 139 -0.30 -18.25 -7.54
CA SER A 139 0.67 -17.97 -6.49
C SER A 139 0.00 -17.91 -5.13
N THR A 140 0.75 -18.31 -4.11
CA THR A 140 0.39 -18.09 -2.71
C THR A 140 1.04 -16.80 -2.23
N LEU A 141 0.27 -15.95 -1.55
CA LEU A 141 0.82 -14.82 -0.81
C LEU A 141 1.48 -15.32 0.48
N PRO A 142 2.53 -14.63 0.97
CA PRO A 142 3.03 -14.90 2.32
C PRO A 142 1.93 -14.55 3.33
N ASP A 143 1.82 -15.34 4.41
CA ASP A 143 0.96 -14.95 5.53
C ASP A 143 1.45 -13.62 6.08
N VAL A 144 0.59 -12.60 5.99
CA VAL A 144 0.86 -11.28 6.59
C VAL A 144 0.52 -11.43 8.07
N ILE A 145 1.52 -11.27 8.93
CA ILE A 145 1.46 -11.48 10.39
C ILE A 145 0.55 -10.43 11.05
#